data_AF-U2MZQ2-F1
#
_entry.id   AF-U2MZQ2-F1
#
_cell.length_a   1.000
_cell.length_b   1.000
_cell.length_c   1.000
_cell.angle_alpha   90.00
_cell.angle_beta   90.00
_cell.angle_gamma   90.00
#
_symmetry.space_group_name_H-M   'P 1'
#
loop_
_entity.id
_entity.type
_entity.pdbx_description
1 polymer ?
#
loop_
_entity_poly.entity_id
_entity_poly.type
_entity_poly.pdbx_seq_one_letter_code
_entity_poly.pdbx_strand_id
1 'polypeptide(L)'
;MSANYVKLFPIMYLVNSTDEVLRNLYFTYEGIMGPDVKIKKIGKDSMESTAIVTKNVNEFKKLFMYHYDKENIKHEYIITNRLLWGDIRDRKIEILGVNEDGSYKLKIEHDFVLV
;
A
#
# COMPACT_ATOMS: atom_id res chain seq x y z
N MET A 1 -5.07 -3.36 33.45
CA MET A 1 -3.82 -3.01 32.73
C MET A 1 -4.02 -3.36 31.27
N SER A 2 -4.32 -2.39 30.42
CA SER A 2 -4.30 -2.60 28.97
C SER A 2 -2.84 -2.74 28.54
N ALA A 3 -2.50 -3.84 27.88
CA ALA A 3 -1.18 -3.96 27.27
C ALA A 3 -1.03 -2.82 26.25
N ASN A 4 -0.05 -1.94 26.45
CA ASN A 4 0.33 -0.97 25.43
C ASN A 4 1.00 -1.74 24.31
N TYR A 5 0.23 -2.12 23.28
CA TYR A 5 0.78 -2.69 22.06
C TYR A 5 1.61 -1.61 21.36
N VAL A 6 2.94 -1.78 21.37
CA VAL A 6 3.83 -0.94 20.58
C VAL A 6 3.67 -1.37 19.12
N LYS A 7 3.05 -0.51 18.32
CA LYS A 7 3.00 -0.67 16.87
C LYS A 7 4.40 -0.46 16.29
N LEU A 8 4.87 -1.40 15.48
CA LEU A 8 6.25 -1.42 14.97
C LEU A 8 6.36 -1.20 13.45
N PHE A 9 5.22 -1.07 12.75
CA PHE A 9 5.15 -0.96 11.30
C PHE A 9 3.96 -0.11 10.88
N PRO A 10 4.04 0.58 9.73
CA PRO A 10 2.91 1.26 9.14
C PRO A 10 1.98 0.24 8.48
N ILE A 11 0.67 0.44 8.64
CA ILE A 11 -0.40 -0.32 7.99
C ILE A 11 -0.85 0.46 6.77
N MET A 12 -0.83 -0.22 5.63
CA MET A 12 -1.41 0.25 4.38
C MET A 12 -2.86 -0.25 4.32
N TYR A 13 -3.81 0.66 4.42
CA TYR A 13 -5.22 0.40 4.17
C TYR A 13 -5.50 0.66 2.70
N LEU A 14 -6.00 -0.35 1.99
CA LEU A 14 -6.34 -0.25 0.59
C LEU A 14 -7.85 -0.34 0.46
N VAL A 15 -8.47 0.69 -0.12
CA VAL A 15 -9.90 0.76 -0.40
C VAL A 15 -10.10 0.66 -1.90
N ASN A 16 -10.98 -0.25 -2.32
CA ASN A 16 -11.41 -0.36 -3.69
C ASN A 16 -12.80 0.26 -3.84
N SER A 17 -12.85 1.49 -4.35
CA SER A 17 -14.09 2.22 -4.64
C SER A 17 -14.53 2.04 -6.11
N THR A 18 -14.05 0.98 -6.76
CA THR A 18 -14.40 0.62 -8.14
C THR A 18 -15.40 -0.52 -8.18
N ASP A 19 -16.07 -0.66 -9.32
CA ASP A 19 -16.95 -1.79 -9.63
C ASP A 19 -16.19 -3.06 -10.03
N GLU A 20 -14.86 -3.13 -9.86
CA GLU A 20 -14.03 -4.27 -10.24
C GLU A 20 -13.50 -5.04 -9.04
N VAL A 21 -13.15 -6.31 -9.23
CA VAL A 21 -12.38 -7.08 -8.25
C VAL A 21 -10.91 -6.95 -8.60
N LEU A 22 -10.15 -6.26 -7.75
CA LEU A 22 -8.72 -6.04 -7.99
C LEU A 22 -7.92 -7.19 -7.36
N ARG A 23 -6.80 -7.53 -7.99
CA ARG A 23 -5.99 -8.70 -7.63
C ARG A 23 -4.51 -8.38 -7.72
N ASN A 24 -3.73 -9.09 -6.91
CA ASN A 24 -2.27 -9.03 -6.94
C ASN A 24 -1.72 -7.60 -6.87
N LEU A 25 -2.03 -6.92 -5.76
CA LEU A 25 -1.56 -5.57 -5.47
C LEU A 25 -0.35 -5.70 -4.56
N TYR A 26 0.78 -5.17 -5.00
CA TYR A 26 2.07 -5.33 -4.34
C TYR A 26 2.50 -4.01 -3.72
N PHE A 27 3.19 -4.11 -2.59
CA PHE A 27 3.80 -3.00 -1.89
C PHE A 27 5.27 -3.29 -1.67
N THR A 28 6.11 -2.34 -2.05
CA THR A 28 7.57 -2.45 -1.96
C THR A 28 8.18 -1.09 -1.69
N TYR A 29 9.41 -1.06 -1.20
CA TYR A 29 10.17 0.17 -1.07
C TYR A 29 11.59 -0.02 -1.58
N GLU A 30 12.20 1.09 -1.98
CA GLU A 30 13.56 1.08 -2.51
C GLU A 30 14.56 0.51 -1.48
N GLY A 31 15.24 -0.59 -1.85
CA GLY A 31 16.24 -1.24 -1.00
C GLY A 31 15.69 -2.31 -0.04
N ILE A 32 14.43 -2.75 -0.20
CA ILE A 32 13.90 -3.88 0.57
C ILE A 32 14.68 -5.17 0.28
N MET A 33 15.08 -5.90 1.33
CA MET A 33 15.72 -7.21 1.24
C MET A 33 14.69 -8.28 1.64
N GLY A 34 13.73 -8.56 0.77
CA GLY A 34 12.67 -9.53 1.02
C GLY A 34 11.60 -9.55 -0.07
N PRO A 35 10.65 -10.49 -0.01
CA PRO A 35 9.53 -10.49 -0.94
C PRO A 35 8.64 -9.26 -0.71
N ASP A 36 8.10 -8.75 -1.80
CA ASP A 36 7.12 -7.66 -1.73
C ASP A 36 5.88 -8.10 -0.97
N VAL A 37 5.32 -7.15 -0.21
CA VAL A 37 4.08 -7.35 0.52
C VAL A 37 2.92 -7.38 -0.47
N LYS A 38 1.98 -8.31 -0.32
CA LYS A 38 0.94 -8.55 -1.34
C LYS A 38 -0.47 -8.63 -0.76
N ILE A 39 -1.39 -7.85 -1.33
CA ILE A 39 -2.83 -8.05 -1.20
C ILE A 39 -3.30 -8.87 -2.41
N LYS A 40 -3.73 -10.12 -2.18
CA LYS A 40 -4.06 -11.06 -3.26
C LYS A 40 -5.33 -10.68 -4.01
N LYS A 41 -6.33 -10.17 -3.30
CA LYS A 41 -7.65 -9.86 -3.82
C LYS A 41 -8.30 -8.81 -2.92
N ILE A 42 -8.99 -7.85 -3.52
CA ILE A 42 -9.88 -6.90 -2.84
C ILE A 42 -11.20 -6.84 -3.62
N GLY A 43 -12.32 -6.96 -2.91
CA GLY A 43 -13.66 -6.92 -3.49
C GLY A 43 -14.09 -5.51 -3.88
N LYS A 44 -15.24 -5.38 -4.55
CA LYS A 44 -15.88 -4.09 -4.80
C LYS A 44 -16.28 -3.44 -3.47
N ASP A 45 -16.14 -2.13 -3.35
CA ASP A 45 -16.48 -1.31 -2.17
C ASP A 45 -15.93 -1.87 -0.85
N SER A 46 -14.77 -2.50 -0.91
CA SER A 46 -14.15 -3.18 0.23
C SER A 46 -12.82 -2.55 0.61
N MET A 47 -12.41 -2.81 1.85
CA MET A 47 -11.12 -2.42 2.38
C MET A 47 -10.33 -3.65 2.78
N GLU A 48 -9.06 -3.69 2.40
CA GLU A 48 -8.07 -4.65 2.87
C GLU A 48 -6.92 -3.90 3.54
N SER A 49 -6.12 -4.60 4.34
CA SER A 49 -4.96 -3.99 4.96
C SER A 49 -3.74 -4.90 4.94
N THR A 50 -2.56 -4.29 4.94
CA THR A 50 -1.29 -5.00 5.07
C THR A 50 -0.26 -4.17 5.80
N ALA A 51 0.73 -4.83 6.39
CA ALA A 51 1.81 -4.20 7.13
C ALA A 51 3.11 -4.22 6.33
N ILE A 52 3.88 -3.14 6.40
CA ILE A 52 5.20 -3.05 5.75
C ILE A 52 6.29 -3.04 6.80
N VAL A 53 7.21 -3.99 6.74
CA VAL A 53 8.35 -4.02 7.68
C VAL A 53 9.45 -3.10 7.18
N THR A 54 9.67 -1.97 7.86
CA THR A 54 10.69 -0.97 7.49
C THR A 54 12.04 -1.25 8.14
N LYS A 55 12.55 -2.49 8.04
CA LYS A 55 13.82 -2.85 8.69
C LYS A 55 14.99 -2.23 7.93
N ASN A 56 15.95 -1.65 8.65
CA ASN A 56 17.19 -1.06 8.11
C ASN A 56 16.99 0.10 7.11
N VAL A 57 15.85 0.80 7.17
CA VAL A 57 15.59 1.98 6.33
C VAL A 57 16.22 3.22 6.97
N ASN A 58 17.54 3.35 6.82
CA ASN A 58 18.35 4.38 7.50
C ASN A 58 18.30 5.77 6.82
N GLU A 59 17.64 5.86 5.67
CA GLU A 59 17.42 7.09 4.91
C GLU A 59 15.99 7.11 4.36
N PHE A 60 15.51 8.26 3.92
CA PHE A 60 14.19 8.34 3.30
C PHE A 60 14.13 7.48 2.05
N LYS A 61 13.19 6.52 2.04
CA LYS A 61 12.91 5.67 0.88
C LYS A 61 11.54 5.95 0.29
N LYS A 62 11.44 5.68 -1.01
CA LYS A 62 10.17 5.68 -1.72
C LYS A 62 9.44 4.37 -1.45
N LEU A 63 8.19 4.48 -1.07
CA LEU A 63 7.25 3.37 -0.97
C LEU A 63 6.36 3.38 -2.20
N PHE A 64 6.21 2.22 -2.81
CA PHE A 64 5.44 2.02 -4.02
C PHE A 64 4.32 1.02 -3.79
N MET A 65 3.20 1.24 -4.47
CA MET A 65 2.23 0.21 -4.80
C MET A 65 2.38 -0.10 -6.28
N TYR A 66 2.27 -1.35 -6.68
CA TYR A 66 2.24 -1.69 -8.10
C TYR A 66 1.37 -2.92 -8.38
N HIS A 67 0.97 -3.07 -9.65
CA HIS A 67 0.32 -4.26 -10.18
C HIS A 67 0.78 -4.55 -11.60
N TYR A 68 0.41 -5.72 -12.09
CA TYR A 68 0.53 -6.09 -13.50
C TYR A 68 -0.87 -6.20 -14.10
N ASP A 69 -1.08 -5.59 -15.25
CA ASP A 69 -2.34 -5.71 -15.98
C ASP A 69 -2.43 -7.04 -16.75
N LYS A 70 -3.47 -7.18 -17.59
CA LYS A 70 -3.71 -8.37 -18.41
C LYS A 70 -2.64 -8.59 -19.49
N GLU A 71 -1.96 -7.52 -19.89
CA GLU A 71 -0.87 -7.53 -20.87
C GLU A 71 0.51 -7.69 -20.21
N ASN A 72 0.52 -7.91 -18.89
CA ASN A 72 1.71 -8.05 -18.06
C ASN A 72 2.57 -6.77 -18.03
N ILE A 73 1.96 -5.60 -18.24
CA ILE A 73 2.60 -4.30 -18.08
C ILE A 73 2.56 -3.94 -16.59
N LYS A 74 3.71 -3.51 -16.05
CA LYS A 74 3.82 -3.06 -14.66
C LYS A 74 3.35 -1.62 -14.54
N HIS A 75 2.36 -1.39 -13.69
CA HIS A 75 1.87 -0.06 -13.31
C HIS A 75 2.31 0.25 -11.88
N GLU A 76 3.00 1.37 -11.67
CA GLU A 76 3.61 1.72 -10.38
C GLU A 76 3.16 3.09 -9.87
N TYR A 77 2.90 3.16 -8.56
CA TYR A 77 2.36 4.33 -7.88
C TYR A 77 3.21 4.66 -6.66
N ILE A 78 3.70 5.89 -6.58
CA ILE A 78 4.41 6.37 -5.40
C ILE A 78 3.39 6.62 -4.30
N ILE A 79 3.47 5.84 -3.22
CA ILE A 79 2.65 6.03 -2.02
C ILE A 79 3.27 7.10 -1.13
N THR A 80 4.58 7.08 -0.93
CA THR A 80 5.28 8.15 -0.19
C THR A 80 6.75 8.19 -0.58
N ASN A 81 7.38 9.37 -0.46
CA ASN A 81 8.82 9.54 -0.61
C ASN A 81 9.54 9.63 0.75
N ARG A 82 8.82 9.39 1.86
CA ARG A 82 9.31 9.67 3.22
C ARG A 82 9.13 8.48 4.16
N LEU A 83 9.35 7.26 3.65
CA LEU A 83 9.42 6.06 4.48
C LEU A 83 10.79 6.04 5.20
N LEU A 84 10.78 5.80 6.51
CA LEU A 84 11.98 5.75 7.36
C LEU A 84 11.88 4.57 8.32
N TRP A 85 13.01 4.20 8.92
CA TRP A 85 13.01 3.25 10.03
C TRP A 85 12.16 3.76 11.18
N GLY A 86 11.29 2.89 11.72
CA GLY A 86 10.36 3.23 12.79
C GLY A 86 9.13 4.04 12.33
N ASP A 87 8.90 4.18 11.03
CA ASP A 87 7.69 4.82 10.53
C ASP A 87 6.45 3.97 10.89
N ILE A 88 5.61 4.49 11.79
CA ILE A 88 4.37 3.84 12.23
C ILE A 88 3.11 4.49 11.63
N ARG A 89 3.29 5.47 10.73
CA ARG A 89 2.19 6.25 10.15
C ARG A 89 1.41 5.40 9.15
N ASP A 90 0.14 5.22 9.45
CA ASP A 90 -0.76 4.53 8.55
C ASP A 90 -1.07 5.36 7.34
N ARG A 91 -1.38 4.65 6.26
CA ARG A 91 -1.71 5.27 4.99
C ARG A 91 -2.95 4.61 4.46
N LYS A 92 -3.88 5.42 3.98
CA LYS A 92 -5.04 4.94 3.25
C LYS A 92 -4.85 5.25 1.78
N ILE A 93 -5.05 4.23 0.96
CA ILE A 93 -4.91 4.27 -0.49
C ILE A 93 -6.27 3.88 -1.04
N GLU A 94 -6.91 4.79 -1.75
CA GLU A 94 -8.22 4.59 -2.33
C GLU A 94 -8.08 4.51 -3.86
N ILE A 95 -8.50 3.38 -4.43
CA ILE A 95 -8.57 3.16 -5.88
C ILE A 95 -9.94 3.63 -6.34
N LEU A 96 -9.97 4.75 -7.05
CA LEU A 96 -11.17 5.45 -7.50
C LEU A 96 -11.67 5.00 -8.88
N GLY A 97 -10.81 4.36 -9.65
CA GLY A 97 -11.14 3.91 -11.00
C GLY A 97 -9.95 3.21 -11.68
N VAL A 98 -10.25 2.52 -12.76
CA VAL A 98 -9.28 1.89 -13.66
C VAL A 98 -9.34 2.63 -15.00
N ASN A 99 -8.20 3.14 -15.45
CA ASN A 99 -8.05 3.81 -16.74
C ASN A 99 -8.02 2.77 -17.87
N GLU A 100 -8.18 3.22 -19.11
CA GLU A 100 -8.18 2.36 -20.30
C GLU A 100 -6.87 1.58 -20.48
N ASP A 101 -5.74 2.15 -20.04
CA ASP A 101 -4.42 1.52 -20.06
C ASP A 101 -4.18 0.53 -18.90
N GLY A 102 -5.19 0.27 -18.07
CA GLY A 102 -5.10 -0.62 -16.92
C GLY A 102 -4.47 0.02 -15.67
N SER A 103 -4.06 1.29 -15.73
CA SER A 103 -3.57 2.02 -14.58
C SER A 103 -4.72 2.46 -13.65
N TYR A 104 -4.44 2.59 -12.35
CA TYR A 104 -5.39 3.04 -11.35
C TYR A 104 -5.34 4.55 -11.12
N LYS A 105 -6.53 5.12 -10.94
CA LYS A 105 -6.69 6.47 -10.38
C LYS A 105 -6.72 6.37 -8.86
N LEU A 106 -5.75 6.99 -8.19
CA LEU A 106 -5.56 6.87 -6.74
C LEU A 106 -5.82 8.16 -5.99
N LYS A 107 -6.31 8.02 -4.76
CA LYS A 107 -6.23 9.03 -3.71
C LYS A 107 -5.47 8.45 -2.53
N ILE A 108 -4.49 9.18 -2.02
CA ILE A 108 -3.63 8.73 -0.92
C ILE A 108 -3.78 9.70 0.24
N GLU A 109 -4.05 9.16 1.41
CA GLU A 109 -4.11 9.87 2.69
C GLU A 109 -2.97 9.39 3.58
N HIS A 110 -2.21 10.35 4.10
CA HIS A 110 -1.14 10.10 5.06
C HIS A 110 -1.68 10.35 6.47
N ASP A 111 -1.17 9.60 7.44
CA ASP A 111 -1.58 9.70 8.86
C ASP A 111 -3.04 9.29 9.10
N PHE A 112 -3.51 8.30 8.34
CA PHE A 112 -4.88 7.78 8.46
C PHE A 112 -5.10 7.14 9.84
N VAL A 113 -6.23 7.48 10.48
CA VAL A 113 -6.66 6.87 11.74
C VAL A 113 -7.99 6.16 11.50
N LEU A 114 -8.04 4.87 11.81
CA LEU A 114 -9.30 4.13 11.81
C LEU A 114 -10.10 4.59 13.03
N VAL A 115 -11.19 5.33 12.79
CA VAL A 115 -12.15 5.80 13.81
C VAL A 115 -13.21 4.74 14.07
#